data_AF-A0A933Y7Z9-F1
#
_entry.id   AF-A0A933Y7Z9-F1
#
_cell.length_a   1.000
_cell.length_b   1.000
_cell.length_c   1.000
_cell.angle_alpha   90.00
_cell.angle_beta   90.00
_cell.angle_gamma   90.00
#
_symmetry.space_group_name_H-M   'P 1'
#
loop_
_entity.id
_entity.type
_entity.pdbx_description
1 polymer ?
#
loop_
_entity_poly.entity_id
_entity_poly.type
_entity_poly.pdbx_seq_one_letter_code
_entity_poly.pdbx_strand_id
1 'polypeptide(L)'
;MIDHQQLEDLIRSLSQSLPDGAQQFRRDIENNLQAVLSQFFARLDLVTREELEVQKEVLARTRQRLEQLEQQLARLEQSLTDHQP
;
A
#
# COMPACT_ATOMS: atom_id res chain seq x y z
N MET A 1 0.03 -4.18 2.60
CA MET A 1 -0.50 -3.48 3.78
C MET A 1 0.14 -4.13 4.99
N ILE A 2 0.59 -3.34 5.95
CA ILE A 2 1.13 -3.90 7.20
C ILE A 2 -0.06 -4.32 8.06
N ASP A 3 -0.09 -5.58 8.46
CA ASP A 3 -1.14 -6.13 9.31
C ASP A 3 -0.77 -5.99 10.79
N HIS A 4 -1.77 -5.86 11.65
CA HIS A 4 -1.60 -5.89 13.11
C HIS A 4 -0.94 -7.20 13.56
N GLN A 5 -1.27 -8.33 12.93
CA GLN A 5 -0.67 -9.63 13.24
C GLN A 5 0.85 -9.66 12.96
N GLN A 6 1.29 -9.05 11.86
CA GLN A 6 2.72 -8.97 11.51
C GLN A 6 3.50 -8.10 12.50
N LEU A 7 2.85 -7.06 13.06
CA LEU A 7 3.43 -6.24 14.10
C LEU A 7 3.57 -7.01 15.42
N GLU A 8 2.52 -7.75 15.81
CA GLU A 8 2.53 -8.58 17.02
C GLU A 8 3.60 -9.68 16.95
N ASP A 9 3.76 -10.34 15.81
CA ASP A 9 4.76 -11.38 15.60
C ASP A 9 6.19 -10.80 15.67
N LEU A 10 6.40 -9.60 15.13
CA LEU A 10 7.69 -8.91 15.20
C LEU A 10 8.02 -8.49 16.64
N ILE A 11 7.04 -7.95 17.37
CA ILE A 11 7.19 -7.63 18.79
C ILE A 11 7.50 -8.89 19.60
N ARG A 12 6.81 -9.99 19.33
CA ARG A 12 7.02 -11.29 20.01
C ARG A 12 8.40 -11.85 19.73
N SER A 13 8.85 -11.82 18.47
CA SER A 13 10.18 -12.30 18.08
C SER A 13 11.29 -11.47 18.74
N LEU A 14 11.12 -10.14 18.81
CA LEU A 14 12.08 -9.27 19.50
C LEU A 14 12.09 -9.55 21.01
N SER A 15 10.91 -9.70 21.63
CA SER A 15 10.78 -10.03 23.06
C SER A 15 11.39 -11.38 23.44
N GLN A 16 11.37 -12.36 22.54
CA GLN A 16 12.01 -13.68 22.73
C GLN A 16 13.54 -13.63 22.60
N SER A 17 14.09 -12.63 21.90
CA SER A 17 15.53 -12.43 21.76
C SER A 17 16.18 -11.65 22.91
N LEU A 18 15.39 -11.20 23.89
CA LEU A 18 15.89 -10.46 25.05
C LEU A 18 16.60 -11.39 26.06
N PRO A 19 17.73 -10.96 26.65
CA PRO A 19 18.48 -11.75 27.62
C PRO A 19 17.69 -11.98 28.92
N ASP A 20 17.92 -13.14 29.57
CA ASP A 20 17.15 -13.62 30.72
C ASP A 20 17.08 -12.65 31.92
N GLY A 21 18.06 -11.76 32.07
CA GLY A 21 18.08 -10.72 33.11
C GLY A 21 17.06 -9.58 32.92
N ALA A 22 16.44 -9.48 31.75
CA ALA A 22 15.46 -8.43 31.43
C ALA A 22 13.99 -8.83 31.67
N GLN A 23 13.73 -10.05 32.17
CA GLN A 23 12.38 -10.60 32.40
C GLN A 23 11.51 -9.69 33.31
N GLN A 24 12.12 -9.05 34.32
CA GLN A 24 11.44 -8.13 35.24
C GLN A 24 10.96 -6.84 34.53
N PHE A 25 11.62 -6.46 33.44
CA PHE A 25 11.37 -5.24 32.65
C PHE A 25 10.74 -5.54 31.28
N ARG A 26 10.36 -6.80 31.01
CA ARG A 26 9.87 -7.24 29.70
C ARG A 26 8.69 -6.40 29.20
N ARG A 27 7.72 -6.11 30.09
CA ARG A 27 6.53 -5.31 29.72
C ARG A 27 6.89 -3.87 29.37
N ASP A 28 7.82 -3.26 30.09
CA ASP A 28 8.23 -1.88 29.83
C ASP A 28 9.03 -1.77 28.53
N ILE A 29 9.87 -2.77 28.24
CA ILE A 29 10.58 -2.89 26.96
C ILE A 29 9.59 -3.11 25.82
N GLU A 30 8.63 -4.01 25.98
CA GLU A 30 7.59 -4.30 24.98
C GLU A 30 6.77 -3.05 24.64
N ASN A 31 6.31 -2.31 25.66
CA ASN A 31 5.58 -1.05 25.48
C ASN A 31 6.41 0.01 24.76
N ASN A 32 7.70 0.14 25.12
CA ASN A 32 8.60 1.09 24.47
C ASN A 32 8.88 0.69 23.01
N LEU A 33 9.13 -0.59 22.74
CA LEU A 33 9.30 -1.11 21.38
C LEU A 33 8.03 -0.88 20.53
N GLN A 34 6.84 -1.12 21.08
CA GLN A 34 5.58 -0.86 20.39
C GLN A 34 5.43 0.63 20.03
N ALA A 35 5.79 1.53 20.95
CA ALA A 35 5.74 2.98 20.71
C ALA A 35 6.74 3.41 19.61
N VAL A 36 7.98 2.89 19.66
CA VAL A 36 9.02 3.17 18.66
C VAL A 36 8.61 2.66 17.28
N LEU A 37 8.10 1.42 17.19
CA LEU A 37 7.63 0.83 15.94
C LEU A 37 6.44 1.61 15.39
N SER A 38 5.48 1.98 16.23
CA SER A 38 4.33 2.80 15.81
C SER A 38 4.77 4.16 15.25
N GLN A 39 5.74 4.82 15.89
CA GLN A 39 6.33 6.06 15.39
C GLN A 39 7.19 5.88 14.13
N PHE A 40 7.79 4.70 13.94
CA PHE A 40 8.54 4.37 12.73
C PHE A 40 7.58 4.14 11.56
N PHE A 41 6.50 3.39 11.77
CA PHE A 41 5.45 3.18 10.77
C PHE A 41 4.72 4.48 10.42
N ALA A 42 4.48 5.37 11.39
CA ALA A 42 3.94 6.70 11.12
C ALA A 42 4.87 7.60 10.29
N ARG A 43 6.18 7.30 10.27
CA ARG A 43 7.20 8.00 9.46
C ARG A 43 7.42 7.38 8.09
N LEU A 44 6.99 6.14 7.89
CA LEU A 44 6.92 5.56 6.55
C LEU A 44 5.67 6.17 5.90
N ASP A 45 5.75 6.61 4.65
CA ASP A 45 4.61 7.11 3.85
C ASP A 45 3.64 5.95 3.54
N LEU A 46 3.03 5.40 4.59
CA LEU A 46 2.16 4.24 4.52
C LEU A 46 0.84 4.68 3.89
N VAL A 47 0.57 4.13 2.71
CA VAL A 47 -0.74 4.27 2.07
C VAL A 47 -1.70 3.29 2.75
N THR A 48 -2.84 3.81 3.18
CA THR A 48 -3.90 2.99 3.76
C THR A 48 -4.49 2.05 2.70
N ARG A 49 -5.14 0.97 3.15
CA ARG A 49 -5.82 0.06 2.22
C ARG A 49 -6.93 0.78 1.45
N GLU A 50 -7.66 1.66 2.11
CA GLU A 50 -8.72 2.44 1.49
C GLU A 50 -8.19 3.32 0.37
N GLU A 51 -7.11 4.07 0.62
CA GLU A 51 -6.46 4.90 -0.42
C GLU A 51 -5.95 4.06 -1.60
N LEU A 52 -5.40 2.87 -1.34
CA LEU A 52 -4.97 1.96 -2.41
C LEU A 52 -6.16 1.48 -3.26
N GLU A 53 -7.28 1.13 -2.63
CA GLU A 53 -8.48 0.73 -3.38
C GLU A 53 -9.05 1.89 -4.20
N VAL A 54 -9.03 3.11 -3.67
CA VAL A 54 -9.40 4.32 -4.43
C VAL A 54 -8.48 4.50 -5.64
N GLN A 55 -7.16 4.35 -5.48
CA GLN A 55 -6.21 4.47 -6.59
C GLN A 55 -6.43 3.40 -7.68
N LYS A 56 -6.76 2.16 -7.27
CA LYS A 56 -7.11 1.09 -8.23
C LYS A 56 -8.37 1.43 -9.03
N GLU A 57 -9.39 1.97 -8.39
CA GLU A 57 -10.62 2.38 -9.05
C GLU A 57 -10.37 3.54 -10.04
N VAL A 58 -9.57 4.53 -9.64
CA VAL A 58 -9.14 5.63 -10.52
C VAL A 58 -8.39 5.08 -11.74
N LEU A 59 -7.47 4.13 -11.54
CA LEU A 59 -6.73 3.48 -12.61
C LEU A 59 -7.66 2.70 -13.55
N ALA A 60 -8.63 1.95 -13.02
CA ALA A 60 -9.59 1.20 -13.80
C ALA A 60 -10.42 2.13 -14.71
N ARG A 61 -10.94 3.22 -14.16
CA ARG A 61 -11.67 4.25 -14.94
C ARG A 61 -10.81 4.90 -16.01
N THR A 62 -9.53 5.14 -15.70
CA THR A 62 -8.60 5.75 -16.64
C THR A 62 -8.32 4.83 -17.82
N ARG A 63 -8.14 3.52 -17.57
CA ARG A 63 -8.01 2.51 -18.64
C ARG A 63 -9.24 2.46 -19.53
N GLN A 64 -10.43 2.43 -18.93
CA GLN A 64 -11.68 2.43 -19.70
C GLN A 64 -11.80 3.68 -20.60
N ARG A 65 -11.46 4.86 -20.08
CA ARG A 65 -11.47 6.10 -20.87
C ARG A 65 -10.43 6.06 -22.00
N LEU A 66 -9.25 5.50 -21.73
CA LEU A 66 -8.19 5.37 -22.72
C LEU A 66 -8.62 4.45 -23.87
N GLU A 67 -9.20 3.29 -23.57
CA GLU A 67 -9.76 2.38 -24.58
C GLU A 67 -10.85 3.05 -25.44
N GLN A 68 -11.72 3.85 -24.83
CA GLN A 68 -12.74 4.60 -25.57
C GLN A 68 -12.13 5.64 -26.53
N LEU A 69 -11.10 6.36 -26.08
CA LEU A 69 -10.40 7.33 -26.91
C LEU A 69 -9.65 6.66 -28.06
N GLU A 70 -8.99 5.52 -27.80
CA GLU A 70 -8.33 4.72 -28.85
C GLU A 70 -9.34 4.26 -29.91
N GLN A 71 -10.53 3.80 -29.50
CA GLN A 71 -11.60 3.43 -30.45
C GLN A 71 -12.10 4.63 -31.27
N GLN A 72 -12.27 5.79 -30.63
CA GLN A 72 -12.67 7.01 -31.32
C GLN A 72 -11.62 7.46 -32.32
N LEU A 73 -10.34 7.40 -31.94
CA LEU A 73 -9.22 7.73 -32.81
C LEU A 73 -9.18 6.80 -34.02
N ALA A 74 -9.28 5.48 -33.81
CA ALA A 74 -9.29 4.50 -34.89
C ALA A 74 -10.43 4.74 -35.90
N ARG A 75 -11.64 5.08 -35.41
CA ARG A 75 -12.77 5.44 -36.30
C ARG A 75 -12.50 6.71 -37.09
N LEU A 76 -11.86 7.70 -36.47
CA LEU A 76 -11.52 8.95 -37.13
C LEU A 76 -10.43 8.75 -38.18
N GLU A 77 -9.39 7.98 -37.86
CA GLU A 77 -8.32 7.59 -38.80
C GLU A 77 -8.86 6.81 -40.00
N GLN A 78 -9.78 5.86 -39.77
CA GLN A 78 -10.49 5.15 -40.85
C GLN A 78 -11.28 6.12 -41.74
N SER A 79 -12.08 7.00 -41.12
CA SER A 79 -12.87 7.99 -41.86
C SER A 79 -12.00 8.91 -42.70
N LEU A 80 -10.85 9.35 -42.19
CA LEU A 80 -9.91 10.20 -42.94
C LEU A 80 -9.23 9.45 -44.09
N THR A 81 -8.90 8.18 -43.89
CA THR A 81 -8.30 7.33 -44.94
C THR A 81 -9.32 7.03 -46.04
N ASP A 82 -10.58 6.78 -45.68
CA ASP A 82 -11.67 6.52 -46.65
C ASP A 82 -12.05 7.76 -47.48
N HIS A 83 -11.77 8.97 -46.98
CA HIS A 83 -12.03 10.24 -47.70
C HIS A 83 -10.82 10.74 -48.50
N GLN A 84 -9.75 9.95 -48.60
CA GLN A 84 -8.59 10.25 -49.44
C GLN A 84 -8.73 9.48 -50.77
N PRO A 85 -8.92 10.17 -51.93
CA PRO A 85 -9.11 9.51 -53.23
C PRO A 85 -7.84 8.83 -53.77
#